data_AF-A0A7C5X495-F1
#
_entry.id   AF-A0A7C5X495-F1
#
_cell.length_a   1.000
_cell.length_b   1.000
_cell.length_c   1.000
_cell.angle_alpha   90.00
_cell.angle_beta   90.00
_cell.angle_gamma   90.00
#
_symmetry.space_group_name_H-M   'P 1'
#
loop_
_entity.id
_entity.type
_entity.pdbx_description
1 polymer ?
#
loop_
_entity_poly.entity_id
_entity_poly.type
_entity_poly.pdbx_seq_one_letter_code
_entity_poly.pdbx_strand_id
1 'polypeptide(L)'
;MELKVVELVRKHIDPKVFWRVLDVREQKLVLQELFRDICQLYGVEGVELVIELDPLKYRLTGGGCYVPLKRRIYLHKISLMTFLHEVAHMLLGPSERKARLWSHKVFYLAFPKLYMKNAQEGKFFHSFPIEEIVQFSEGII
;
A
#
# COMPACT_ATOMS: atom_id res chain seq x y z
N MET A 1 -2.51 -2.28 15.34
CA MET A 1 -3.44 -1.45 14.52
C MET A 1 -3.55 -1.99 13.09
N GLU A 2 -2.48 -2.63 12.61
CA GLU A 2 -2.39 -3.42 11.36
C GLU A 2 -3.61 -4.27 10.98
N LEU A 3 -4.19 -5.05 11.90
CA LEU A 3 -5.34 -5.92 11.59
C LEU A 3 -6.56 -5.12 11.09
N LYS A 4 -6.79 -3.92 11.63
CA LYS A 4 -7.86 -3.04 11.16
C LYS A 4 -7.59 -2.51 9.75
N VAL A 5 -6.33 -2.25 9.41
CA VAL A 5 -5.95 -1.91 8.02
C VAL A 5 -6.21 -3.08 7.09
N VAL A 6 -5.89 -4.31 7.51
CA VAL A 6 -6.19 -5.53 6.73
C VAL A 6 -7.69 -5.66 6.47
N GLU A 7 -8.53 -5.38 7.47
CA GLU A 7 -9.99 -5.36 7.31
C GLU A 7 -10.45 -4.29 6.30
N LEU A 8 -9.89 -3.08 6.38
CA LEU A 8 -10.18 -2.01 5.41
C LEU A 8 -9.75 -2.40 3.98
N VAL A 9 -8.57 -2.99 3.82
CA VAL A 9 -8.09 -3.48 2.52
C VAL A 9 -9.06 -4.52 1.96
N ARG A 10 -9.53 -5.47 2.77
CA ARG A 10 -10.51 -6.48 2.34
C ARG A 10 -11.89 -5.90 2.05
N LYS A 11 -12.30 -4.87 2.78
CA LYS A 11 -13.57 -4.16 2.55
C LYS A 11 -13.58 -3.44 1.20
N HIS A 12 -12.48 -2.78 0.84
CA HIS A 12 -12.39 -1.94 -0.36
C HIS A 12 -11.91 -2.69 -1.61
N ILE A 13 -11.10 -3.75 -1.44
CA ILE A 13 -10.47 -4.45 -2.56
C ILE A 13 -10.98 -5.89 -2.64
N ASP A 14 -11.78 -6.18 -3.67
CA ASP A 14 -11.88 -7.53 -4.23
C ASP A 14 -10.87 -7.64 -5.38
N PRO A 15 -9.81 -8.48 -5.27
CA PRO A 15 -8.80 -8.58 -6.32
C PRO A 15 -9.32 -9.00 -7.69
N LYS A 16 -10.44 -9.75 -7.76
CA LYS A 16 -11.04 -10.15 -9.04
C LYS A 16 -11.78 -8.99 -9.70
N VAL A 17 -12.37 -8.10 -8.92
CA VAL A 17 -13.10 -6.93 -9.41
C VAL A 17 -12.11 -5.79 -9.69
N PHE A 18 -11.32 -5.43 -8.68
CA PHE A 18 -10.41 -4.28 -8.72
C PHE A 18 -9.45 -4.32 -9.91
N TRP A 19 -8.85 -5.48 -10.19
CA TRP A 19 -7.86 -5.59 -11.26
C TRP A 19 -8.40 -6.05 -12.63
N ARG A 20 -9.58 -6.66 -12.68
CA ARG A 20 -10.10 -7.25 -13.93
C ARG A 20 -11.36 -6.61 -14.47
N VAL A 21 -12.08 -5.86 -13.63
CA VAL A 21 -13.38 -5.27 -13.97
C VAL A 21 -13.30 -3.76 -13.94
N LEU A 22 -12.76 -3.19 -12.86
CA LEU A 22 -12.72 -1.74 -12.68
C LEU A 22 -11.78 -1.08 -13.69
N ASP A 23 -12.22 0.06 -14.22
CA ASP A 23 -11.35 0.93 -15.01
C ASP A 23 -10.38 1.72 -14.11
N VAL A 24 -9.48 2.49 -14.74
CA VAL A 24 -8.49 3.28 -14.02
C VAL A 24 -9.12 4.33 -13.09
N ARG A 25 -10.24 4.95 -13.49
CA ARG A 25 -10.90 5.98 -12.70
C ARG A 25 -11.54 5.36 -11.46
N GLU A 26 -12.21 4.23 -11.62
CA GLU A 26 -12.82 3.48 -10.52
C GLU A 26 -11.76 2.94 -9.55
N GLN A 27 -10.66 2.40 -10.06
CA GLN A 27 -9.53 1.97 -9.23
C GLN A 27 -8.96 3.12 -8.39
N LYS A 28 -8.85 4.33 -8.97
CA LYS A 28 -8.40 5.52 -8.23
C LYS A 28 -9.34 5.86 -7.08
N LEU A 29 -10.65 5.87 -7.34
CA LEU A 29 -11.66 6.16 -6.31
C LEU A 29 -11.56 5.16 -5.16
N VAL A 30 -11.49 3.86 -5.46
CA VAL A 30 -11.36 2.82 -4.42
C VAL A 30 -10.10 3.01 -3.57
N LEU A 31 -8.96 3.35 -4.17
CA LEU A 31 -7.74 3.65 -3.39
C LEU A 31 -7.86 4.92 -2.56
N GLN A 32 -8.52 5.95 -3.07
CA GLN A 32 -8.76 7.19 -2.33
C GLN A 32 -9.71 6.98 -1.14
N GLU A 33 -10.74 6.14 -1.30
CA GLU A 33 -11.65 5.77 -0.21
C GLU A 33 -10.96 4.92 0.85
N LEU A 34 -10.20 3.90 0.43
CA LEU A 34 -9.36 3.11 1.32
C LEU A 34 -8.37 4.01 2.10
N PHE A 35 -7.73 4.96 1.42
CA PHE A 35 -6.81 5.90 2.05
C PHE A 35 -7.48 6.77 3.10
N ARG A 36 -8.66 7.33 2.78
CA ARG A 36 -9.45 8.13 3.72
C ARG A 36 -9.82 7.32 4.97
N ASP A 37 -10.28 6.09 4.81
CA ASP A 37 -10.63 5.22 5.94
C ASP A 37 -9.38 4.88 6.79
N ILE A 38 -8.20 4.69 6.18
CA ILE A 38 -6.93 4.50 6.89
C ILE A 38 -6.55 5.77 7.68
N CYS A 39 -6.62 6.94 7.05
CA CYS A 39 -6.33 8.22 7.73
C CYS A 39 -7.25 8.43 8.93
N GLN A 40 -8.55 8.15 8.78
CA GLN A 40 -9.52 8.22 9.87
C GLN A 40 -9.18 7.24 11.00
N LEU A 41 -8.79 6.00 10.66
CA LEU A 41 -8.39 4.98 11.64
C LEU A 41 -7.19 5.42 12.50
N TYR A 42 -6.25 6.15 11.91
CA TYR A 42 -5.01 6.60 12.58
C TYR A 42 -5.08 8.05 13.09
N GLY A 43 -6.21 8.76 12.93
CA GLY A 43 -6.32 10.18 13.31
C GLY A 43 -5.41 11.10 12.51
N VAL A 44 -5.08 10.75 11.26
CA VAL A 44 -4.21 11.54 10.39
C VAL A 44 -5.05 12.52 9.57
N GLU A 45 -4.81 13.82 9.74
CA GLU A 45 -5.56 14.87 9.06
C GLU A 45 -4.73 15.59 7.98
N GLY A 46 -5.38 16.13 6.95
CA GLY A 46 -4.72 17.00 5.96
C GLY A 46 -3.59 16.33 5.15
N VAL A 47 -3.65 15.00 4.97
CA VAL A 47 -2.78 14.28 4.02
C VAL A 47 -3.61 13.92 2.78
N GLU A 48 -3.03 14.09 1.60
CA GLU A 48 -3.69 13.84 0.32
C GLU A 48 -3.06 12.66 -0.43
N LEU A 49 -3.89 11.84 -1.09
CA LEU A 49 -3.45 10.83 -2.05
C LEU A 49 -3.65 11.36 -3.48
N VAL A 50 -2.54 11.54 -4.19
CA VAL A 50 -2.49 12.02 -5.58
C VAL A 50 -2.10 10.87 -6.50
N ILE A 51 -2.99 10.50 -7.43
CA ILE A 51 -2.76 9.40 -8.37
C ILE A 51 -2.64 9.95 -9.80
N GLU A 52 -1.40 10.16 -10.22
CA GLU A 52 -1.01 10.71 -11.53
C GLU A 52 -0.22 9.66 -12.31
N LEU A 53 -0.90 8.97 -13.23
CA LEU A 53 -0.26 7.92 -14.03
C LEU A 53 0.78 8.51 -14.96
N ASP A 54 2.04 8.19 -14.71
CA ASP A 54 3.18 8.73 -15.46
C ASP A 54 4.26 7.63 -15.58
N PRO A 55 4.41 7.01 -16.76
CA PRO A 55 5.38 5.95 -16.98
C PRO A 55 6.84 6.39 -16.75
N LEU A 56 7.17 7.66 -16.99
CA LEU A 56 8.52 8.18 -16.80
C LEU A 56 8.82 8.33 -15.31
N LYS A 57 7.92 8.99 -14.56
CA LYS A 57 8.07 9.10 -13.10
C LYS A 57 8.03 7.73 -12.42
N TYR A 58 7.21 6.80 -12.91
CA TYR A 58 7.18 5.42 -12.41
C TYR A 58 8.56 4.77 -12.45
N ARG A 59 9.28 4.88 -13.58
CA ARG A 59 10.63 4.31 -13.73
C ARG A 59 11.66 4.97 -12.81
N LEU A 60 11.52 6.28 -12.57
CA LEU A 60 12.46 7.04 -11.75
C LEU A 60 12.26 6.85 -10.24
N THR A 61 11.03 6.58 -9.80
CA THR A 61 10.66 6.58 -8.36
C THR A 61 10.35 5.20 -7.79
N GLY A 62 10.24 4.16 -8.62
CA GLY A 62 9.73 2.86 -8.19
C GLY A 62 8.19 2.83 -8.06
N GLY A 63 7.51 3.91 -8.45
CA GLY A 63 6.08 3.95 -8.68
C GLY A 63 5.27 4.82 -7.72
N GLY A 64 5.88 5.38 -6.67
CA GLY A 64 5.25 6.29 -5.75
C GLY A 64 6.25 6.98 -4.83
N CYS A 65 5.75 7.94 -4.04
CA CYS A 65 6.50 8.51 -2.92
C CYS A 65 5.56 9.23 -1.93
N TYR A 66 5.86 9.12 -0.64
CA TYR A 66 5.35 10.02 0.38
C TYR A 66 6.27 11.24 0.54
N VAL A 67 5.70 12.45 0.47
CA VAL A 67 6.41 13.71 0.66
C VAL A 67 5.93 14.38 1.95
N PRO A 68 6.64 14.24 3.08
CA PRO A 68 6.19 14.72 4.39
C PRO A 68 5.90 16.21 4.43
N LEU A 69 6.77 17.03 3.83
CA LEU A 69 6.62 18.50 3.78
C LEU A 69 5.35 18.96 3.06
N LYS A 70 4.86 18.16 2.10
CA LYS A 70 3.63 18.45 1.35
C LYS A 70 2.42 17.71 1.90
N ARG A 71 2.60 16.83 2.89
CA ARG A 71 1.58 15.90 3.38
C ARG A 71 0.88 15.18 2.22
N ARG A 72 1.66 14.62 1.29
CA ARG A 72 1.13 14.01 0.06
C ARG A 72 1.76 12.67 -0.23
N ILE A 73 0.93 11.70 -0.57
CA ILE A 73 1.34 10.46 -1.23
C ILE A 73 1.09 10.61 -2.73
N TYR A 74 2.11 10.36 -3.54
CA TYR A 74 2.02 10.29 -4.98
C TYR A 74 2.08 8.83 -5.44
N LEU A 75 1.18 8.45 -6.35
CA LEU A 75 1.22 7.18 -7.06
C LEU A 75 1.29 7.42 -8.56
N HIS A 76 2.32 6.86 -9.20
CA HIS A 76 2.56 6.95 -10.64
C HIS A 76 2.06 5.75 -11.44
N LYS A 77 1.54 4.74 -10.73
CA LYS A 77 0.84 3.57 -11.25
C LYS A 77 -0.19 3.11 -10.24
N ILE A 78 -1.31 2.53 -10.69
CA ILE A 78 -2.22 1.82 -9.79
C ILE A 78 -1.53 0.54 -9.32
N SER A 79 -1.16 0.51 -8.04
CA SER A 79 -0.48 -0.62 -7.40
C SER A 79 -0.83 -0.62 -5.92
N LEU A 80 -1.54 -1.65 -5.47
CA LEU A 80 -1.89 -1.80 -4.05
C LEU A 80 -0.63 -1.92 -3.18
N MET A 81 0.42 -2.60 -3.67
CA MET A 81 1.66 -2.75 -2.91
C MET A 81 2.39 -1.41 -2.75
N THR A 82 2.50 -0.62 -3.82
CA THR A 82 3.12 0.71 -3.77
C THR A 82 2.30 1.64 -2.88
N PHE A 83 0.96 1.62 -3.01
CA PHE A 83 0.08 2.35 -2.11
C PHE A 83 0.33 2.03 -0.63
N LEU A 84 0.35 0.74 -0.27
CA LEU A 84 0.59 0.31 1.11
C LEU A 84 1.98 0.69 1.60
N HIS A 85 2.99 0.66 0.72
CA HIS A 85 4.35 1.07 1.04
C HIS A 85 4.44 2.57 1.38
N GLU A 86 3.83 3.44 0.58
CA GLU A 86 3.83 4.88 0.88
C GLU A 86 2.99 5.23 2.11
N VAL A 87 1.87 4.52 2.32
CA VAL A 87 1.09 4.62 3.56
C VAL A 87 1.94 4.22 4.76
N ALA A 88 2.76 3.16 4.65
CA ALA A 88 3.66 2.76 5.72
C ALA A 88 4.70 3.84 6.02
N HIS A 89 5.23 4.54 5.00
CA HIS A 89 6.12 5.68 5.22
C HIS A 89 5.43 6.83 5.96
N MET A 90 4.18 7.11 5.61
CA MET A 90 3.37 8.12 6.31
C MET A 90 3.17 7.76 7.79
N LEU A 91 2.90 6.48 8.09
CA LEU A 91 2.54 6.04 9.43
C LEU A 91 3.75 5.71 10.33
N LEU A 92 4.81 5.13 9.76
CA LEU A 92 5.93 4.54 10.51
C LEU A 92 7.25 5.30 10.35
N GLY A 93 7.26 6.35 9.51
CA GLY A 93 8.42 7.17 9.22
C GLY A 93 9.28 6.68 8.05
N PRO A 94 10.50 7.24 7.87
CA PRO A 94 11.28 7.11 6.64
C PRO A 94 12.01 5.76 6.49
N SER A 95 11.77 4.79 7.37
CA SER A 95 12.48 3.51 7.32
C SER A 95 11.95 2.62 6.19
N GLU A 96 12.73 2.49 5.12
CA GLU A 96 12.48 1.56 4.01
C GLU A 96 12.15 0.15 4.47
N ARG A 97 12.94 -0.39 5.39
CA ARG A 97 12.74 -1.76 5.89
C ARG A 97 11.40 -1.90 6.61
N LYS A 98 11.03 -0.93 7.47
CA LYS A 98 9.72 -0.95 8.14
C LYS A 98 8.58 -0.83 7.13
N ALA A 99 8.70 0.10 6.18
CA ALA A 99 7.67 0.33 5.18
C ALA A 99 7.42 -0.92 4.32
N ARG A 100 8.49 -1.62 3.93
CA ARG A 100 8.39 -2.88 3.18
C ARG A 100 7.80 -4.01 4.02
N LEU A 101 8.31 -4.26 5.23
CA LEU A 101 7.80 -5.35 6.06
C LEU A 101 6.31 -5.15 6.39
N TRP A 102 5.92 -3.92 6.73
CA TRP A 102 4.52 -3.58 7.01
C TRP A 102 3.63 -3.75 5.77
N SER A 103 4.02 -3.22 4.62
CA SER A 103 3.20 -3.31 3.40
C SER A 103 3.06 -4.76 2.92
N HIS A 104 4.13 -5.55 2.99
CA HIS A 104 4.10 -6.97 2.72
C HIS A 104 3.19 -7.72 3.69
N LYS A 105 3.26 -7.41 4.99
CA LYS A 105 2.41 -8.03 6.02
C LYS A 105 0.94 -7.73 5.78
N VAL A 106 0.58 -6.47 5.56
CA VAL A 106 -0.81 -6.08 5.29
C VAL A 106 -1.34 -6.76 4.03
N PHE A 107 -0.57 -6.77 2.94
CA PHE A 107 -0.97 -7.45 1.70
C PHE A 107 -1.13 -8.95 1.94
N TYR A 108 -0.14 -9.61 2.55
CA TYR A 108 -0.16 -11.04 2.82
C TYR A 108 -1.35 -11.45 3.67
N LEU A 109 -1.62 -10.72 4.75
CA LEU A 109 -2.77 -10.99 5.62
C LEU A 109 -4.08 -10.73 4.88
N ALA A 110 -4.18 -9.69 4.05
CA ALA A 110 -5.39 -9.41 3.28
C ALA A 110 -5.69 -10.50 2.24
N PHE A 111 -4.68 -10.89 1.44
CA PHE A 111 -4.82 -11.75 0.27
C PHE A 111 -3.67 -12.78 0.15
N PRO A 112 -3.58 -13.78 1.04
CA PRO A 112 -2.40 -14.66 1.13
C PRO A 112 -2.11 -15.42 -0.17
N LYS A 113 -3.15 -15.97 -0.81
CA LYS A 113 -2.99 -16.70 -2.09
C LYS A 113 -2.47 -15.81 -3.22
N LEU A 114 -2.97 -14.57 -3.30
CA LEU A 114 -2.52 -13.62 -4.31
C LEU A 114 -1.09 -13.14 -4.03
N TYR A 115 -0.78 -12.88 -2.76
CA TYR A 115 0.56 -12.52 -2.34
C TYR A 115 1.57 -13.60 -2.72
N MET A 116 1.31 -14.86 -2.36
CA MET A 116 2.23 -15.97 -2.66
C MET A 116 2.43 -16.14 -4.16
N LYS A 117 1.36 -16.04 -4.95
CA LYS A 117 1.45 -16.06 -6.41
C LYS A 117 2.35 -14.94 -6.93
N ASN A 118 2.13 -13.70 -6.50
CA ASN A 118 2.93 -12.56 -6.94
C ASN A 118 4.41 -12.66 -6.52
N ALA A 119 4.67 -13.20 -5.32
CA ALA A 119 6.03 -13.44 -4.84
C ALA A 119 6.76 -14.49 -5.69
N GLN A 120 6.09 -15.62 -5.99
CA GLN A 120 6.64 -16.68 -6.85
C GLN A 120 6.89 -16.21 -8.28
N GLU A 121 6.04 -15.34 -8.80
CA GLU A 121 6.18 -14.73 -10.13
C GLU A 121 7.19 -13.56 -10.16
N GLY A 122 7.86 -13.24 -9.05
CA GLY A 122 8.85 -12.16 -8.99
C GLY A 122 8.27 -10.76 -9.20
N LYS A 123 6.97 -10.55 -8.91
CA LYS A 123 6.27 -9.28 -9.15
C LYS A 123 6.56 -8.19 -8.11
N PHE A 124 7.19 -8.54 -7.00
CA PHE A 124 7.61 -7.59 -5.99
C PHE A 124 9.07 -7.20 -6.22
N PHE A 125 9.38 -5.90 -6.14
CA PHE A 125 10.76 -5.40 -6.23
C PHE A 125 11.66 -5.95 -5.11
N HIS A 126 11.08 -6.20 -3.94
CA HIS A 126 11.74 -6.79 -2.79
C HIS A 126 10.87 -7.92 -2.24
N SER A 127 11.50 -8.97 -1.72
CA SER A 127 10.82 -10.05 -1.03
C SER A 127 11.52 -10.32 0.28
N PHE A 128 10.75 -10.82 1.26
CA PHE A 128 11.23 -11.20 2.57
C PHE A 128 10.74 -12.63 2.84
N PRO A 129 11.46 -13.41 3.68
CA PRO A 129 10.91 -14.64 4.24
C PRO A 129 9.54 -14.39 4.87
N ILE A 130 8.61 -15.33 4.69
CA ILE A 130 7.24 -15.19 5.22
C ILE A 130 7.27 -15.06 6.74
N GLU A 131 8.18 -15.77 7.40
CA GLU A 131 8.38 -15.74 8.83
C GLU A 131 8.72 -14.31 9.30
N GLU A 132 9.61 -13.63 8.59
CA GLU A 132 10.00 -12.24 8.89
C GLU A 132 8.81 -11.27 8.72
N ILE A 133 8.01 -11.46 7.67
CA ILE A 133 6.81 -10.65 7.40
C ILE A 133 5.77 -10.82 8.51
N VAL A 134 5.50 -12.07 8.91
CA VAL A 134 4.46 -12.38 9.89
C VAL A 134 4.89 -11.96 11.30
N GLN A 135 6.17 -12.12 11.64
CA GLN A 135 6.73 -11.75 12.93
C GLN A 135 6.99 -10.25 13.08
N PHE A 136 7.06 -9.49 11.98
CA PHE A 136 7.21 -8.04 12.05
C PHE A 136 6.09 -7.45 12.92
N SER A 137 6.47 -6.71 13.94
CA SER A 137 5.55 -5.87 14.70
C SER A 137 6.02 -4.44 14.60
N GLU A 138 5.07 -3.53 14.37
CA GLU A 138 5.28 -2.09 14.27
C GLU A 138 5.95 -1.50 15.52
N GLY A 139 5.99 -2.24 16.65
CA GLY A 139 6.57 -1.80 17.91
C GLY A 139 5.95 -0.48 18.34
N ILE A 140 4.62 -0.40 18.30
CA ILE A 140 3.89 0.79 18.75
C ILE A 140 4.21 0.98 20.24
N ILE A 141 4.95 2.05 20.51
CA ILE A 141 5.02 2.71 21.81
C ILE A 141 3.71 3.48 22.00
#